data_AF-A0A531MR06-F1
#
_entry.id   AF-A0A531MR06-F1
#
_cell.length_a   1.000
_cell.length_b   1.000
_cell.length_c   1.000
_cell.angle_alpha   90.00
_cell.angle_beta   90.00
_cell.angle_gamma   90.00
#
_symmetry.space_group_name_H-M   'P 1'
#
loop_
_entity.id
_entity.type
_entity.pdbx_description
1 polymer ?
#
loop_
_entity_poly.entity_id
_entity_poly.type
_entity_poly.pdbx_seq_one_letter_code
_entity_poly.pdbx_strand_id
1 'polypeptide(L)'
;GSAVADCMKPDRIIVGTDREETEAVMRELYAPFNRNHEKMIVMDVRSAEFTKYAANCMLATKISFMNEMANLAEQLGADIEEVRKGIGSDPRIGYHFIYPGLGYGGSCFPKDVRALIKTAEGVKFDAKLLRAVEERNNDQKSVLFDKVHRYFKGSLKGKTFALWGLAFKPNTDDMREAPARVLMEALWNAGATVQAYDPEAMQECQAIYGLRDDLMLCGTKEAALRGADALLIATEWKSFRAPSFDALKDALTTPVIFDGRNLYDPKVVARHGIEYHSIGRMAA
;
A
#
# COMPACT_ATOMS: atom_id res chain seq x y z
N GLY A 1 -13.66 -0.09 -4.27
CA GLY A 1 -12.89 -0.45 -3.07
C GLY A 1 -13.60 -1.54 -2.29
N SER A 2 -14.50 -1.16 -1.37
CA SER A 2 -15.38 -2.09 -0.63
C SER A 2 -16.57 -1.37 0.03
N ALA A 3 -16.78 -0.07 -0.26
CA ALA A 3 -17.62 0.82 0.54
C ALA A 3 -19.08 0.34 0.71
N VAL A 4 -19.69 -0.21 -0.35
CA VAL A 4 -21.05 -0.76 -0.27
C VAL A 4 -21.10 -1.95 0.68
N ALA A 5 -20.15 -2.88 0.60
CA ALA A 5 -20.10 -4.04 1.47
C ALA A 5 -19.83 -3.64 2.94
N ASP A 6 -18.90 -2.72 3.15
CA ASP A 6 -18.54 -2.21 4.49
C ASP A 6 -19.71 -1.46 5.14
N CYS A 7 -20.50 -0.72 4.35
CA CYS A 7 -21.71 -0.03 4.81
C CYS A 7 -22.87 -1.00 5.09
N MET A 8 -23.04 -2.03 4.25
CA MET A 8 -24.11 -3.01 4.39
C MET A 8 -23.86 -4.04 5.50
N LYS A 9 -22.58 -4.28 5.85
CA LYS A 9 -22.17 -5.24 6.89
C LYS A 9 -21.06 -4.64 7.76
N PRO A 10 -21.34 -3.58 8.54
CA PRO A 10 -20.32 -2.97 9.37
C PRO A 10 -19.90 -3.93 10.49
N ASP A 11 -18.63 -3.87 10.89
CA ASP A 11 -18.18 -4.55 12.12
C ASP A 11 -18.81 -3.91 13.36
N ARG A 12 -18.91 -2.57 13.34
CA ARG A 12 -19.48 -1.71 14.37
C ARG A 12 -19.92 -0.38 13.79
N ILE A 13 -20.85 0.29 14.45
CA ILE A 13 -21.36 1.63 14.14
C ILE A 13 -21.07 2.50 15.36
N ILE A 14 -20.26 3.55 15.21
CA ILE A 14 -19.91 4.47 16.29
C ILE A 14 -20.83 5.68 16.24
N VAL A 15 -21.49 6.02 17.34
CA VAL A 15 -22.34 7.21 17.45
C VAL A 15 -21.92 8.03 18.67
N GLY A 16 -21.58 9.30 18.41
CA GLY A 16 -21.25 10.28 19.44
C GLY A 16 -22.45 11.15 19.78
N THR A 17 -23.00 11.06 20.99
CA THR A 17 -24.09 11.93 21.47
C THR A 17 -24.15 11.94 22.99
N ASP A 18 -24.51 13.09 23.57
CA ASP A 18 -24.80 13.23 25.00
C ASP A 18 -26.32 13.34 25.27
N ARG A 19 -27.14 13.18 24.22
CA ARG A 19 -28.60 13.34 24.28
C ARG A 19 -29.32 12.02 24.01
N GLU A 20 -30.13 11.59 24.98
CA GLU A 20 -30.95 10.37 24.88
C GLU A 20 -31.90 10.40 23.68
N GLU A 21 -32.52 11.55 23.37
CA GLU A 21 -33.43 11.64 22.23
C GLU A 21 -32.71 11.40 20.89
N THR A 22 -31.47 11.89 20.79
CA THR A 22 -30.65 11.69 19.59
C THR A 22 -30.19 10.24 19.50
N GLU A 23 -29.80 9.63 20.62
CA GLU A 23 -29.47 8.20 20.65
C GLU A 23 -30.65 7.35 20.17
N ALA A 24 -31.86 7.61 20.66
CA ALA A 24 -33.07 6.89 20.27
C ALA A 24 -33.32 6.95 18.76
N VAL A 25 -33.22 8.15 18.16
CA VAL A 25 -33.37 8.34 16.70
C VAL A 25 -32.31 7.58 15.92
N MET A 26 -31.04 7.63 16.36
CA MET A 26 -29.95 6.93 15.68
C MET A 26 -30.08 5.40 15.80
N ARG A 27 -30.59 4.89 16.92
CA ARG A 27 -30.90 3.47 17.10
C ARG A 27 -32.01 3.02 16.17
N GLU A 28 -33.07 3.80 16.02
CA GLU A 28 -34.15 3.52 15.07
C GLU A 28 -33.62 3.47 13.63
N LEU A 29 -32.84 4.49 13.23
CA LEU A 29 -32.24 4.57 11.89
C LEU A 29 -31.35 3.36 11.57
N TYR A 30 -30.52 2.92 12.51
CA TYR A 30 -29.59 1.81 12.31
C TYR A 30 -30.12 0.44 12.74
N ALA A 31 -31.37 0.35 13.22
CA ALA A 31 -32.00 -0.90 13.64
C ALA A 31 -31.91 -2.03 12.59
N PRO A 32 -32.06 -1.78 11.26
CA PRO A 32 -31.93 -2.82 10.24
C PRO A 32 -30.56 -3.52 10.24
N PHE A 33 -29.49 -2.83 10.67
CA PHE A 33 -28.13 -3.36 10.70
C PHE A 33 -27.78 -4.09 12.02
N ASN A 34 -28.58 -3.88 13.08
CA ASN A 34 -28.39 -4.42 14.43
C ASN A 34 -29.27 -5.63 14.76
N ARG A 35 -30.05 -6.16 13.80
CA ARG A 35 -31.08 -7.20 14.06
C ARG A 35 -30.54 -8.47 14.73
N ASN A 36 -29.32 -8.90 14.40
CA ASN A 36 -28.76 -10.17 14.88
C ASN A 36 -27.69 -9.98 15.97
N HIS A 37 -27.05 -8.82 16.02
CA HIS A 37 -25.95 -8.50 16.93
C HIS A 37 -26.00 -7.00 17.21
N GLU A 38 -25.82 -6.60 18.47
CA GLU A 38 -25.63 -5.18 18.82
C GLU A 38 -24.29 -4.71 18.23
N LYS A 39 -24.34 -3.86 17.21
CA LYS A 39 -23.16 -3.29 16.56
C LYS A 39 -22.98 -1.81 16.86
N MET A 40 -23.99 -1.17 17.46
CA MET A 40 -23.93 0.25 17.78
C MET A 40 -23.20 0.46 19.10
N ILE A 41 -22.18 1.33 19.07
CA ILE A 41 -21.44 1.75 20.25
C ILE A 41 -21.69 3.24 20.39
N VAL A 42 -22.41 3.59 21.46
CA VAL A 42 -22.74 4.97 21.80
C VAL A 42 -21.74 5.48 22.82
N MET A 43 -21.25 6.70 22.61
CA MET A 43 -20.25 7.37 23.45
C MET A 43 -20.43 8.89 23.35
N ASP A 44 -19.66 9.67 24.11
CA ASP A 44 -19.65 11.13 23.96
C ASP A 44 -19.07 11.55 22.59
N VAL A 45 -19.42 12.75 22.15
CA VAL A 45 -19.04 13.27 20.82
C VAL A 45 -17.52 13.25 20.62
N ARG A 46 -16.74 13.67 21.62
CA ARG A 46 -15.28 13.75 21.49
C ARG A 46 -14.65 12.37 21.39
N SER A 47 -15.13 11.40 22.17
CA SER A 47 -14.70 10.01 22.09
C SER A 47 -15.00 9.38 20.72
N ALA A 48 -16.15 9.70 20.12
CA ALA A 48 -16.50 9.21 18.78
C ALA A 48 -15.58 9.78 17.70
N GLU A 49 -15.31 11.09 17.73
CA GLU A 49 -14.37 11.75 16.82
C GLU A 49 -12.96 11.17 16.96
N PHE A 50 -12.48 11.05 18.21
CA PHE A 50 -11.16 10.53 18.50
C PHE A 50 -10.99 9.05 18.08
N THR A 51 -12.04 8.24 18.24
CA THR A 51 -12.07 6.83 17.82
C THR A 51 -11.74 6.67 16.33
N LYS A 52 -12.22 7.59 15.47
CA LYS A 52 -11.93 7.54 14.03
C LYS A 52 -10.44 7.72 13.74
N TYR A 53 -9.82 8.71 14.36
CA TYR A 53 -8.38 8.97 14.20
C TYR A 53 -7.55 7.84 14.80
N ALA A 54 -7.87 7.40 16.02
CA ALA A 54 -7.16 6.34 16.72
C ALA A 54 -7.16 5.01 15.94
N ALA A 55 -8.31 4.62 15.36
CA ALA A 55 -8.41 3.42 14.55
C ALA A 55 -7.52 3.49 13.30
N ASN A 56 -7.58 4.60 12.55
CA ASN A 56 -6.74 4.77 11.35
C ASN A 56 -5.25 4.84 11.70
N CYS A 57 -4.88 5.50 12.79
CA CYS A 57 -3.50 5.56 13.27
C CYS A 57 -2.98 4.18 13.71
N MET A 58 -3.80 3.37 14.36
CA MET A 58 -3.43 2.00 14.73
C MET A 58 -3.16 1.14 13.48
N LEU A 59 -4.03 1.22 12.46
CA LEU A 59 -3.83 0.47 11.20
C LEU A 59 -2.57 0.94 10.46
N ALA A 60 -2.32 2.26 10.40
CA ALA A 60 -1.09 2.81 9.84
C ALA A 60 0.15 2.35 10.62
N THR A 61 0.06 2.30 11.95
CA THR A 61 1.14 1.81 12.83
C THR A 61 1.48 0.36 12.53
N LYS A 62 0.48 -0.53 12.38
CA LYS A 62 0.74 -1.94 12.03
C LYS A 62 1.48 -2.08 10.70
N ILE A 63 1.12 -1.29 9.69
CA ILE A 63 1.79 -1.29 8.39
C ILE A 63 3.22 -0.77 8.52
N SER A 64 3.43 0.41 9.12
CA SER A 64 4.78 0.99 9.26
C SER A 64 5.70 0.10 10.11
N PHE A 65 5.17 -0.50 11.18
CA PHE A 65 5.92 -1.46 11.99
C PHE A 65 6.38 -2.67 11.15
N MET A 66 5.48 -3.27 10.36
CA MET A 66 5.86 -4.41 9.51
C MET A 66 6.82 -4.04 8.40
N ASN A 67 6.74 -2.81 7.86
CA ASN A 67 7.72 -2.31 6.91
C ASN A 67 9.11 -2.13 7.53
N GLU A 68 9.18 -1.63 8.78
CA GLU A 68 10.44 -1.56 9.52
C GLU A 68 11.03 -2.94 9.75
N MET A 69 10.20 -3.89 10.20
CA MET A 69 10.61 -5.28 10.39
C MET A 69 11.04 -5.93 9.08
N ALA A 70 10.42 -5.58 7.94
CA ALA A 70 10.82 -6.07 6.62
C ALA A 70 12.25 -5.60 6.28
N ASN A 71 12.52 -4.32 6.43
CA ASN A 71 13.85 -3.77 6.13
C ASN A 71 14.92 -4.38 7.03
N LEU A 72 14.61 -4.64 8.30
CA LEU A 72 15.50 -5.33 9.23
C LEU A 72 15.68 -6.81 8.88
N ALA A 73 14.59 -7.51 8.51
CA ALA A 73 14.63 -8.92 8.12
C ALA A 73 15.60 -9.16 6.96
N GLU A 74 15.60 -8.29 5.94
CA GLU A 74 16.56 -8.36 4.84
C GLU A 74 18.02 -8.28 5.31
N GLN A 75 18.34 -7.39 6.25
CA GLN A 75 19.70 -7.24 6.76
C GLN A 75 20.13 -8.43 7.62
N LEU A 76 19.18 -9.09 8.28
CA LEU A 76 19.40 -10.24 9.14
C LEU A 76 19.33 -11.58 8.40
N GLY A 77 18.99 -11.58 7.11
CA GLY A 77 18.76 -12.81 6.33
C GLY A 77 17.50 -13.58 6.73
N ALA A 78 16.53 -12.90 7.35
CA ALA A 78 15.23 -13.45 7.71
C ALA A 78 14.20 -13.22 6.57
N ASP A 79 13.09 -13.98 6.62
CA ASP A 79 11.95 -13.81 5.71
C ASP A 79 10.78 -13.15 6.47
N ILE A 80 10.41 -11.94 6.05
CA ILE A 80 9.33 -11.18 6.69
C ILE A 80 7.96 -11.86 6.57
N GLU A 81 7.71 -12.67 5.54
CA GLU A 81 6.45 -13.40 5.41
C GLU A 81 6.34 -14.54 6.42
N GLU A 82 7.46 -15.16 6.79
CA GLU A 82 7.51 -16.15 7.88
C GLU A 82 7.36 -15.45 9.24
N VAL A 83 8.01 -14.30 9.45
CA VAL A 83 7.80 -13.48 10.66
C VAL A 83 6.35 -13.05 10.80
N ARG A 84 5.72 -12.59 9.70
CA ARG A 84 4.31 -12.20 9.64
C ARG A 84 3.40 -13.37 10.03
N LYS A 85 3.65 -14.58 9.52
CA LYS A 85 2.90 -15.79 9.91
C LYS A 85 3.06 -16.09 11.40
N GLY A 86 4.29 -15.99 11.92
CA GLY A 86 4.62 -16.20 13.32
C GLY A 86 3.84 -15.26 14.24
N ILE A 87 4.03 -13.95 14.08
CA ILE A 87 3.38 -12.95 14.95
C ILE A 87 1.86 -12.90 14.74
N GLY A 88 1.39 -13.11 13.51
CA GLY A 88 -0.03 -13.04 13.17
C GLY A 88 -0.85 -14.20 13.74
N SER A 89 -0.19 -15.31 14.10
CA SER A 89 -0.83 -16.46 14.76
C SER A 89 -1.26 -16.15 16.19
N ASP A 90 -0.71 -15.11 16.80
CA ASP A 90 -1.17 -14.62 18.09
C ASP A 90 -2.49 -13.84 17.90
N PRO A 91 -3.62 -14.28 18.48
CA PRO A 91 -4.92 -13.64 18.29
C PRO A 91 -4.97 -12.21 18.83
N ARG A 92 -4.05 -11.80 19.70
CA ARG A 92 -3.93 -10.42 20.20
C ARG A 92 -3.37 -9.47 19.14
N ILE A 93 -2.61 -10.00 18.17
CA ILE A 93 -2.03 -9.26 17.03
C ILE A 93 -2.92 -9.41 15.80
N GLY A 94 -3.23 -10.66 15.44
CA GLY A 94 -4.04 -11.05 14.29
C GLY A 94 -3.37 -10.80 12.93
N TYR A 95 -3.92 -11.42 11.88
CA TYR A 95 -3.34 -11.42 10.53
C TYR A 95 -3.61 -10.18 9.68
N HIS A 96 -4.52 -9.31 10.10
CA HIS A 96 -4.92 -8.15 9.29
C HIS A 96 -3.91 -7.00 9.43
N PHE A 97 -3.66 -6.28 8.33
CA PHE A 97 -2.81 -5.08 8.28
C PHE A 97 -1.34 -5.29 8.66
N ILE A 98 -0.82 -6.52 8.54
CA ILE A 98 0.59 -6.83 8.80
C ILE A 98 1.35 -7.28 7.54
N TYR A 99 0.90 -6.87 6.35
CA TYR A 99 1.58 -7.15 5.10
C TYR A 99 2.56 -6.02 4.78
N PRO A 100 3.88 -6.29 4.71
CA PRO A 100 4.85 -5.28 4.33
C PRO A 100 4.74 -4.94 2.84
N GLY A 101 5.25 -3.78 2.46
CA GLY A 101 5.30 -3.35 1.07
C GLY A 101 5.92 -1.97 0.88
N LEU A 102 5.41 -1.21 -0.10
CA LEU A 102 5.90 0.14 -0.44
C LEU A 102 5.39 1.27 0.47
N GLY A 103 4.89 0.92 1.65
CA GLY A 103 4.15 1.86 2.49
C GLY A 103 2.65 1.95 2.14
N TYR A 104 1.93 2.69 2.97
CA TYR A 104 0.53 3.03 2.79
C TYR A 104 0.35 4.37 2.08
N GLY A 105 -0.81 4.52 1.44
CA GLY A 105 -1.26 5.73 0.76
C GLY A 105 -2.75 5.96 0.93
N GLY A 106 -3.36 6.59 -0.07
CA GLY A 106 -4.78 6.92 -0.08
C GLY A 106 -5.12 8.17 0.70
N SER A 107 -6.39 8.55 0.66
CA SER A 107 -6.89 9.78 1.29
C SER A 107 -7.06 9.72 2.81
N CYS A 108 -7.09 8.52 3.40
CA CYS A 108 -7.40 8.34 4.82
C CYS A 108 -6.15 8.36 5.71
N PHE A 109 -5.26 7.36 5.61
CA PHE A 109 -4.19 7.19 6.60
C PHE A 109 -3.20 8.36 6.64
N PRO A 110 -2.63 8.83 5.51
CA PRO A 110 -1.68 9.94 5.54
C PRO A 110 -2.30 11.23 6.09
N LYS A 111 -3.57 11.52 5.78
CA LYS A 111 -4.23 12.73 6.28
C LYS A 111 -4.53 12.61 7.77
N ASP A 112 -5.04 11.46 8.21
CA ASP A 112 -5.54 11.30 9.59
C ASP A 112 -4.39 11.20 10.59
N VAL A 113 -3.28 10.54 10.22
CA VAL A 113 -2.06 10.51 11.06
C VAL A 113 -1.51 11.94 11.22
N ARG A 114 -1.33 12.67 10.12
CA ARG A 114 -0.86 14.08 10.14
C ARG A 114 -1.78 14.99 10.94
N ALA A 115 -3.09 14.86 10.74
CA ALA A 115 -4.08 15.64 11.47
C ALA A 115 -3.97 15.37 12.98
N LEU A 116 -3.85 14.11 13.40
CA LEU A 116 -3.73 13.77 14.81
C LEU A 116 -2.42 14.25 15.43
N ILE A 117 -1.29 14.18 14.71
CA ILE A 117 -0.01 14.79 15.12
C ILE A 117 -0.18 16.29 15.35
N LYS A 118 -0.82 16.99 14.40
CA LYS A 118 -1.05 18.44 14.50
C LYS A 118 -2.00 18.80 15.66
N THR A 119 -3.04 18.00 15.89
CA THR A 119 -3.93 18.16 17.05
C THR A 119 -3.15 17.99 18.36
N ALA A 120 -2.27 16.99 18.44
CA ALA A 120 -1.41 16.77 19.60
C ALA A 120 -0.46 17.95 19.86
N GLU A 121 0.17 18.50 18.82
CA GLU A 121 1.01 19.70 18.91
C GLU A 121 0.25 20.90 19.48
N GLY A 122 -1.00 21.09 19.03
CA GLY A 122 -1.88 22.18 19.50
C GLY A 122 -2.16 22.14 21.01
N VAL A 123 -2.10 20.96 21.63
CA VAL A 123 -2.23 20.77 23.08
C VAL A 123 -0.89 20.52 23.78
N LYS A 124 0.23 20.77 23.08
CA LYS A 124 1.61 20.58 23.57
C LYS A 124 1.92 19.13 23.97
N PHE A 125 1.27 18.16 23.34
CA PHE A 125 1.55 16.73 23.49
C PHE A 125 2.48 16.25 22.36
N ASP A 126 3.57 15.58 22.72
CA ASP A 126 4.50 15.02 21.75
C ASP A 126 4.09 13.60 21.34
N ALA A 127 3.43 13.47 20.20
CA ALA A 127 2.97 12.21 19.62
C ALA A 127 4.11 11.41 18.95
N LYS A 128 5.15 11.05 19.72
CA LYS A 128 6.39 10.38 19.25
C LYS A 128 6.12 9.19 18.33
N LEU A 129 5.21 8.30 18.73
CA LEU A 129 4.88 7.10 17.94
C LEU A 129 4.30 7.47 16.57
N LEU A 130 3.37 8.43 16.52
CA LEU A 130 2.71 8.80 15.26
C LEU A 130 3.69 9.46 14.29
N ARG A 131 4.61 10.30 14.80
CA ARG A 131 5.69 10.87 13.98
C ARG A 131 6.58 9.79 13.38
N ALA A 132 7.01 8.82 14.19
CA ALA A 132 7.81 7.70 13.71
C ALA A 132 7.06 6.85 12.67
N VAL A 133 5.75 6.63 12.85
CA VAL A 133 4.90 5.92 11.88
C VAL A 133 4.85 6.66 10.54
N GLU A 134 4.69 7.98 10.56
CA GLU A 134 4.68 8.81 9.35
C GLU A 134 6.05 8.82 8.64
N GLU A 135 7.13 9.07 9.39
CA GLU A 135 8.50 9.12 8.88
C GLU A 135 8.89 7.77 8.25
N ARG A 136 8.66 6.65 8.96
CA ARG A 136 8.93 5.31 8.45
C ARG A 136 8.15 5.01 7.17
N ASN A 137 6.91 5.49 7.05
CA ASN A 137 6.13 5.32 5.84
C ASN A 137 6.68 6.14 4.66
N ASN A 138 7.11 7.37 4.91
CA ASN A 138 7.71 8.22 3.87
C ASN A 138 9.01 7.61 3.35
N ASP A 139 9.88 7.14 4.23
CA ASP A 139 11.10 6.42 3.86
C ASP A 139 10.79 5.12 3.10
N GLN A 140 9.74 4.40 3.51
CA GLN A 140 9.37 3.12 2.88
C GLN A 140 9.00 3.27 1.39
N LYS A 141 8.40 4.40 1.01
CA LYS A 141 8.01 4.67 -0.39
C LYS A 141 9.22 4.72 -1.33
N SER A 142 10.43 4.98 -0.83
CA SER A 142 11.67 5.02 -1.60
C SER A 142 12.35 3.65 -1.75
N VAL A 143 12.02 2.66 -0.90
CA VAL A 143 12.75 1.38 -0.82
C VAL A 143 12.81 0.63 -2.15
N LEU A 144 11.74 0.63 -2.95
CA LEU A 144 11.75 -0.06 -4.24
C LEU A 144 12.66 0.64 -5.25
N PHE A 145 12.62 1.98 -5.29
CA PHE A 145 13.54 2.77 -6.10
C PHE A 145 14.99 2.50 -5.70
N ASP A 146 15.29 2.46 -4.41
CA ASP A 146 16.65 2.18 -3.92
C ASP A 146 17.15 0.79 -4.32
N LYS A 147 16.26 -0.21 -4.33
CA LYS A 147 16.58 -1.56 -4.83
C LYS A 147 16.90 -1.54 -6.32
N VAL A 148 16.07 -0.87 -7.12
CA VAL A 148 16.29 -0.70 -8.58
C VAL A 148 17.59 0.05 -8.84
N HIS A 149 17.80 1.19 -8.18
CA HIS A 149 18.99 2.02 -8.30
C HIS A 149 20.26 1.24 -7.93
N ARG A 150 20.24 0.47 -6.84
CA ARG A 150 21.35 -0.39 -6.42
C ARG A 150 21.64 -1.49 -7.44
N TYR A 151 20.62 -2.18 -7.92
CA TYR A 151 20.76 -3.26 -8.90
C TYR A 151 21.42 -2.77 -10.19
N PHE A 152 20.94 -1.66 -10.74
CA PHE A 152 21.51 -1.05 -11.95
C PHE A 152 22.74 -0.17 -11.69
N LYS A 153 23.29 -0.17 -10.46
CA LYS A 153 24.47 0.60 -10.05
C LYS A 153 24.36 2.10 -10.38
N GLY A 154 23.15 2.65 -10.26
CA GLY A 154 22.81 4.04 -10.59
C GLY A 154 22.62 4.36 -12.08
N SER A 155 22.88 3.41 -12.98
CA SER A 155 22.75 3.61 -14.43
C SER A 155 21.31 3.45 -14.91
N LEU A 156 20.42 4.36 -14.49
CA LEU A 156 18.99 4.34 -14.83
C LEU A 156 18.65 5.19 -16.07
N LYS A 157 19.54 6.10 -16.48
CA LYS A 157 19.29 6.97 -17.64
C LYS A 157 19.09 6.17 -18.92
N GLY A 158 17.97 6.41 -19.61
CA GLY A 158 17.59 5.72 -20.84
C GLY A 158 17.04 4.30 -20.65
N LYS A 159 16.93 3.83 -19.39
CA LYS A 159 16.25 2.57 -19.09
C LYS A 159 14.76 2.74 -19.10
N THR A 160 14.05 1.66 -19.40
CA THR A 160 12.60 1.62 -19.39
C THR A 160 12.09 0.62 -18.36
N PHE A 161 11.19 1.05 -17.49
CA PHE A 161 10.63 0.24 -16.42
C PHE A 161 9.16 -0.05 -16.66
N ALA A 162 8.79 -1.32 -16.70
CA ALA A 162 7.39 -1.73 -16.68
C ALA A 162 6.85 -1.56 -15.26
N LEU A 163 5.73 -0.86 -15.09
CA LEU A 163 5.10 -0.64 -13.79
C LEU A 163 3.70 -1.25 -13.77
N TRP A 164 3.51 -2.24 -12.91
CA TRP A 164 2.21 -2.84 -12.64
C TRP A 164 1.61 -2.24 -11.36
N GLY A 165 0.52 -1.50 -11.51
CA GLY A 165 -0.19 -0.84 -10.43
C GLY A 165 0.18 0.64 -10.27
N LEU A 166 -0.85 1.49 -10.24
CA LEU A 166 -0.79 2.93 -10.08
C LEU A 166 -1.62 3.40 -8.87
N ALA A 167 -2.77 2.77 -8.65
CA ALA A 167 -3.64 3.06 -7.50
C ALA A 167 -2.94 2.76 -6.16
N PHE A 168 -3.33 3.43 -5.08
CA PHE A 168 -2.70 3.20 -3.77
C PHE A 168 -3.00 1.80 -3.18
N LYS A 169 -4.08 1.16 -3.65
CA LYS A 169 -4.51 -0.21 -3.31
C LYS A 169 -5.37 -0.79 -4.44
N PRO A 170 -5.66 -2.10 -4.45
CA PRO A 170 -6.57 -2.68 -5.44
C PRO A 170 -8.02 -2.18 -5.33
N ASN A 171 -8.75 -2.36 -6.43
CA ASN A 171 -10.17 -2.06 -6.60
C ASN A 171 -10.52 -0.57 -6.44
N THR A 172 -9.64 0.33 -6.82
CA THR A 172 -9.89 1.78 -6.82
C THR A 172 -9.02 2.44 -7.88
N ASP A 173 -9.46 3.58 -8.38
CA ASP A 173 -8.72 4.50 -9.25
C ASP A 173 -7.88 5.53 -8.46
N ASP A 174 -8.23 5.78 -7.19
CA ASP A 174 -7.57 6.74 -6.31
C ASP A 174 -6.03 6.58 -6.27
N MET A 175 -5.33 7.61 -6.77
CA MET A 175 -3.87 7.72 -6.73
C MET A 175 -3.36 8.72 -5.69
N ARG A 176 -4.22 9.27 -4.82
CA ARG A 176 -3.75 10.17 -3.76
C ARG A 176 -2.81 9.44 -2.84
N GLU A 177 -1.65 10.05 -2.59
CA GLU A 177 -0.59 9.49 -1.72
C GLU A 177 -0.12 8.08 -2.13
N ALA A 178 -0.39 7.64 -3.37
CA ALA A 178 -0.03 6.31 -3.84
C ALA A 178 1.51 6.13 -3.89
N PRO A 179 2.08 5.04 -3.36
CA PRO A 179 3.52 4.78 -3.46
C PRO A 179 4.06 4.75 -4.89
N ALA A 180 3.24 4.32 -5.85
CA ALA A 180 3.58 4.33 -7.28
C ALA A 180 3.98 5.72 -7.79
N ARG A 181 3.41 6.80 -7.23
CA ARG A 181 3.75 8.17 -7.61
C ARG A 181 5.18 8.53 -7.23
N VAL A 182 5.56 8.25 -5.98
CA VAL A 182 6.93 8.47 -5.48
C VAL A 182 7.94 7.67 -6.31
N LEU A 183 7.60 6.42 -6.63
CA LEU A 183 8.43 5.57 -7.47
C LEU A 183 8.63 6.12 -8.88
N MET A 184 7.53 6.48 -9.57
CA MET A 184 7.60 7.03 -10.93
C MET A 184 8.40 8.34 -10.96
N GLU A 185 8.13 9.25 -10.02
CA GLU A 185 8.82 10.54 -9.93
C GLU A 185 10.33 10.34 -9.69
N ALA A 186 10.73 9.40 -8.84
CA ALA A 186 12.13 9.07 -8.62
C ALA A 186 12.80 8.47 -9.87
N LEU A 187 12.11 7.60 -10.61
CA LEU A 187 12.61 7.02 -11.86
C LEU A 187 12.82 8.08 -12.95
N TRP A 188 11.85 8.98 -13.13
CA TRP A 188 11.97 10.09 -14.08
C TRP A 188 13.11 11.04 -13.72
N ASN A 189 13.26 11.36 -12.42
CA ASN A 189 14.39 12.18 -11.94
C ASN A 189 15.75 11.51 -12.20
N ALA A 190 15.81 10.18 -12.27
CA ALA A 190 17.00 9.42 -12.65
C ALA A 190 17.18 9.25 -14.17
N GLY A 191 16.30 9.84 -14.98
CA GLY A 191 16.34 9.82 -16.45
C GLY A 191 15.82 8.53 -17.08
N ALA A 192 15.01 7.75 -16.36
CA ALA A 192 14.35 6.56 -16.87
C ALA A 192 12.96 6.87 -17.44
N THR A 193 12.45 5.94 -18.26
CA THR A 193 11.09 5.94 -18.79
C THR A 193 10.24 4.92 -18.05
N VAL A 194 8.96 5.21 -17.82
CA VAL A 194 8.00 4.28 -17.22
C VAL A 194 6.95 3.86 -18.24
N GLN A 195 6.77 2.56 -18.42
CA GLN A 195 5.63 1.96 -19.11
C GLN A 195 4.67 1.39 -18.06
N ALA A 196 3.54 2.04 -17.81
CA ALA A 196 2.65 1.69 -16.72
C ALA A 196 1.34 1.04 -17.18
N TYR A 197 0.84 0.13 -16.34
CA TYR A 197 -0.50 -0.41 -16.44
C TYR A 197 -1.14 -0.53 -15.05
N ASP A 198 -2.37 -0.05 -14.95
CA ASP A 198 -3.29 -0.28 -13.84
C ASP A 198 -4.69 -0.56 -14.41
N PRO A 199 -5.46 -1.51 -13.86
CA PRO A 199 -6.80 -1.80 -14.36
C PRO A 199 -7.79 -0.63 -14.25
N GLU A 200 -7.65 0.27 -13.27
CA GLU A 200 -8.66 1.30 -12.95
C GLU A 200 -8.07 2.73 -12.92
N ALA A 201 -6.79 2.90 -12.58
CA ALA A 201 -6.20 4.22 -12.31
C ALA A 201 -5.51 4.90 -13.51
N MET A 202 -5.69 4.38 -14.74
CA MET A 202 -5.03 4.95 -15.92
C MET A 202 -5.47 6.39 -16.21
N GLN A 203 -6.77 6.68 -16.10
CA GLN A 203 -7.31 8.03 -16.35
C GLN A 203 -6.85 9.02 -15.28
N GLU A 204 -6.86 8.60 -14.02
CA GLU A 204 -6.38 9.43 -12.91
C GLU A 204 -4.88 9.74 -13.06
N CYS A 205 -4.07 8.75 -13.44
CA CYS A 205 -2.65 8.96 -13.74
C CYS A 205 -2.45 9.99 -14.86
N GLN A 206 -3.22 9.87 -15.94
CA GLN A 206 -3.18 10.81 -17.06
C GLN A 206 -3.61 12.22 -16.65
N ALA A 207 -4.58 12.35 -15.74
CA ALA A 207 -5.03 13.63 -15.21
C ALA A 207 -3.99 14.30 -14.31
N ILE A 208 -3.29 13.52 -13.48
CA ILE A 208 -2.25 14.02 -12.57
C ILE A 208 -0.99 14.46 -13.32
N TYR A 209 -0.51 13.65 -14.27
CA TYR A 209 0.80 13.85 -14.90
C TYR A 209 0.76 14.43 -16.31
N GLY A 210 -0.40 14.46 -16.96
CA GLY A 210 -0.51 14.94 -18.34
C GLY A 210 0.26 14.07 -19.33
N LEU A 211 0.49 14.61 -20.53
CA LEU A 211 1.33 13.96 -21.53
C LEU A 211 2.79 14.21 -21.21
N ARG A 212 3.60 13.14 -21.26
CA ARG A 212 5.04 13.20 -21.04
C ARG A 212 5.75 12.19 -21.92
N ASP A 213 6.97 12.50 -22.33
CA ASP A 213 7.79 11.60 -23.17
C ASP A 213 8.38 10.41 -22.37
N ASP A 214 8.48 10.56 -21.05
CA ASP A 214 9.03 9.58 -20.10
C ASP A 214 7.96 8.71 -19.42
N LEU A 215 6.68 8.81 -19.84
CA LEU A 215 5.56 8.01 -19.36
C LEU A 215 4.72 7.46 -20.52
N MET A 216 4.61 6.14 -20.61
CA MET A 216 3.68 5.45 -21.49
C MET A 216 2.62 4.72 -20.68
N LEU A 217 1.36 5.06 -20.91
CA LEU A 217 0.21 4.39 -20.33
C LEU A 217 -0.29 3.29 -21.27
N CYS A 218 -0.09 2.02 -20.87
CA CYS A 218 -0.36 0.86 -21.72
C CYS A 218 -1.79 0.34 -21.54
N GLY A 219 -2.37 -0.24 -22.59
CA GLY A 219 -3.73 -0.82 -22.54
C GLY A 219 -3.83 -2.17 -21.83
N THR A 220 -2.72 -2.90 -21.68
CA THR A 220 -2.66 -4.17 -20.96
C THR A 220 -1.36 -4.29 -20.15
N LYS A 221 -1.37 -5.17 -19.14
CA LYS A 221 -0.19 -5.47 -18.33
C LYS A 221 0.97 -6.04 -19.16
N GLU A 222 0.65 -6.81 -20.20
CA GLU A 222 1.64 -7.39 -21.13
C GLU A 222 2.25 -6.32 -22.04
N ALA A 223 1.44 -5.35 -22.49
CA ALA A 223 1.93 -4.27 -23.34
C ALA A 223 3.00 -3.43 -22.64
N ALA A 224 2.87 -3.23 -21.32
CA ALA A 224 3.83 -2.50 -20.50
C ALA A 224 5.20 -3.18 -20.38
N LEU A 225 5.28 -4.50 -20.64
CA LEU A 225 6.53 -5.25 -20.54
C LEU A 225 7.43 -5.10 -21.76
N ARG A 226 6.88 -4.70 -22.91
CA ARG A 226 7.59 -4.78 -24.20
C ARG A 226 8.81 -3.86 -24.21
N GLY A 227 9.99 -4.47 -24.27
CA GLY A 227 11.27 -3.75 -24.30
C GLY A 227 11.64 -3.08 -22.97
N ALA A 228 10.96 -3.41 -21.87
CA ALA A 228 11.32 -2.91 -20.55
C ALA A 228 12.56 -3.63 -20.00
N ASP A 229 13.41 -2.90 -19.29
CA ASP A 229 14.59 -3.41 -18.57
C ASP A 229 14.22 -4.24 -17.34
N ALA A 230 13.12 -3.91 -16.67
CA ALA A 230 12.65 -4.63 -15.49
C ALA A 230 11.15 -4.43 -15.28
N LEU A 231 10.53 -5.36 -14.56
CA LEU A 231 9.17 -5.21 -14.05
C LEU A 231 9.17 -4.74 -12.60
N LEU A 232 8.41 -3.70 -12.30
CA LEU A 232 8.16 -3.16 -10.98
C LEU A 232 6.68 -3.36 -10.63
N ILE A 233 6.39 -3.87 -9.44
CA ILE A 233 5.02 -4.10 -8.97
C ILE A 233 4.74 -3.19 -7.77
N ALA A 234 3.80 -2.26 -7.94
CA ALA A 234 3.45 -1.27 -6.91
C ALA A 234 2.07 -1.49 -6.28
N THR A 235 1.18 -2.26 -6.92
CA THR A 235 -0.18 -2.51 -6.41
C THR A 235 -0.60 -3.97 -6.66
N GLU A 236 -1.12 -4.64 -5.63
CA GLU A 236 -1.39 -6.07 -5.56
C GLU A 236 -2.71 -6.52 -6.22
N TRP A 237 -2.98 -6.01 -7.42
CA TRP A 237 -4.18 -6.36 -8.18
C TRP A 237 -4.28 -7.88 -8.40
N LYS A 238 -5.50 -8.42 -8.32
CA LYS A 238 -5.75 -9.86 -8.49
C LYS A 238 -5.24 -10.37 -9.84
N SER A 239 -5.35 -9.57 -10.89
CA SER A 239 -4.89 -9.88 -12.24
C SER A 239 -3.37 -10.05 -12.34
N PHE A 240 -2.58 -9.58 -11.37
CA PHE A 240 -1.12 -9.71 -11.36
C PHE A 240 -0.63 -10.98 -10.65
N ARG A 241 -1.48 -11.64 -9.86
CA ARG A 241 -1.06 -12.75 -8.98
C ARG A 241 -0.67 -14.05 -9.71
N ALA A 242 -1.09 -14.22 -10.96
CA ALA A 242 -0.82 -15.40 -11.76
C ALA A 242 -0.32 -15.01 -13.16
N PRO A 243 0.92 -14.50 -13.28
CA PRO A 243 1.53 -14.22 -14.58
C PRO A 243 2.08 -15.51 -15.20
N SER A 244 2.30 -15.51 -16.51
CA SER A 244 3.20 -16.47 -17.15
C SER A 244 4.63 -15.98 -16.97
N PHE A 245 5.41 -16.65 -16.11
CA PHE A 245 6.81 -16.27 -15.87
C PHE A 245 7.68 -16.41 -17.13
N ASP A 246 7.43 -17.42 -17.96
CA ASP A 246 8.15 -17.56 -19.24
C ASP A 246 7.89 -16.35 -20.16
N ALA A 247 6.64 -15.88 -20.22
CA ALA A 247 6.32 -14.67 -20.98
C ALA A 247 6.94 -13.39 -20.38
N LEU A 248 7.08 -13.31 -19.05
CA LEU A 248 7.79 -12.19 -18.41
C LEU A 248 9.27 -12.19 -18.79
N LYS A 249 9.91 -13.37 -18.74
CA LYS A 249 11.32 -13.54 -19.09
C LYS A 249 11.60 -13.17 -20.54
N ASP A 250 10.73 -13.58 -21.46
CA ASP A 250 10.90 -13.31 -22.89
C ASP A 250 10.64 -11.83 -23.24
N ALA A 251 9.81 -11.13 -22.48
CA ALA A 251 9.45 -9.74 -22.75
C ALA A 251 10.46 -8.72 -22.20
N LEU A 252 11.13 -9.02 -21.09
CA LEU A 252 12.07 -8.13 -20.41
C LEU A 252 13.48 -8.25 -21.01
N THR A 253 14.19 -7.13 -21.15
CA THR A 253 15.59 -7.15 -21.64
C THR A 253 16.55 -7.68 -20.59
N THR A 254 16.24 -7.45 -19.31
CA THR A 254 16.86 -8.11 -18.17
C THR A 254 15.76 -8.84 -17.41
N PRO A 255 15.84 -10.17 -17.21
CA PRO A 255 14.79 -10.92 -16.55
C PRO A 255 14.83 -10.68 -15.03
N VAL A 256 14.39 -9.51 -14.60
CA VAL A 256 14.36 -9.08 -13.19
C VAL A 256 13.03 -8.43 -12.81
N ILE A 257 12.54 -8.79 -11.63
CA ILE A 257 11.30 -8.27 -11.06
C ILE A 257 11.60 -7.63 -9.69
N PHE A 258 11.11 -6.41 -9.50
CA PHE A 258 11.08 -5.68 -8.25
C PHE A 258 9.65 -5.62 -7.72
N ASP A 259 9.34 -6.45 -6.74
CA ASP A 259 7.99 -6.63 -6.22
C ASP A 259 7.81 -5.93 -4.88
N GLY A 260 7.11 -4.79 -4.91
CA GLY A 260 6.77 -4.01 -3.74
C GLY A 260 5.66 -4.57 -2.87
N ARG A 261 5.07 -5.72 -3.24
CA ARG A 261 3.86 -6.29 -2.62
C ARG A 261 3.97 -7.79 -2.30
N ASN A 262 5.14 -8.38 -2.49
CA ASN A 262 5.43 -9.78 -2.19
C ASN A 262 4.42 -10.77 -2.83
N LEU A 263 4.03 -10.53 -4.08
CA LEU A 263 3.01 -11.35 -4.77
C LEU A 263 3.45 -12.79 -5.03
N TYR A 264 4.74 -12.99 -5.27
CA TYR A 264 5.28 -14.27 -5.73
C TYR A 264 6.15 -14.94 -4.68
N ASP A 265 6.25 -16.26 -4.79
CA ASP A 265 7.25 -17.06 -4.09
C ASP A 265 8.60 -16.92 -4.81
N PRO A 266 9.67 -16.41 -4.14
CA PRO A 266 10.99 -16.25 -4.74
C PRO A 266 11.52 -17.53 -5.40
N LYS A 267 11.27 -18.71 -4.81
CA LYS A 267 11.72 -19.99 -5.37
C LYS A 267 11.00 -20.35 -6.66
N VAL A 268 9.75 -19.92 -6.83
CA VAL A 268 9.01 -20.14 -8.08
C VAL A 268 9.60 -19.27 -9.17
N VAL A 269 9.79 -17.97 -8.91
CA VAL A 269 10.32 -17.01 -9.88
C VAL A 269 11.75 -17.39 -10.32
N ALA A 270 12.61 -17.74 -9.38
CA ALA A 270 13.99 -18.16 -9.65
C ALA A 270 14.07 -19.41 -10.54
N ARG A 271 13.15 -20.38 -10.40
CA ARG A 271 13.09 -21.58 -11.26
C ARG A 271 12.80 -21.26 -12.73
N HIS A 272 12.16 -20.13 -13.02
CA HIS A 272 11.99 -19.65 -14.39
C HIS A 272 13.21 -18.86 -14.90
N GLY A 273 14.22 -18.63 -14.06
CA GLY A 273 15.42 -17.87 -14.41
C GLY A 273 15.16 -16.37 -14.47
N ILE A 274 14.36 -15.86 -13.55
CA ILE A 274 14.10 -14.44 -13.33
C ILE A 274 14.63 -14.08 -11.94
N GLU A 275 15.45 -13.03 -11.84
CA GLU A 275 15.90 -12.49 -10.57
C GLU A 275 14.73 -11.79 -9.85
N TYR A 276 14.52 -12.12 -8.57
CA TYR A 276 13.37 -11.60 -7.84
C TYR A 276 13.78 -10.84 -6.59
N HIS A 277 13.54 -9.53 -6.62
CA HIS A 277 13.74 -8.63 -5.49
C HIS A 277 12.40 -8.24 -4.91
N SER A 278 12.16 -8.56 -3.64
CA SER A 278 10.91 -8.20 -2.97
C SER A 278 11.18 -7.49 -1.64
N ILE A 279 10.15 -7.25 -0.84
CA ILE A 279 10.24 -6.51 0.42
C ILE A 279 10.39 -7.49 1.59
N GLY A 280 11.47 -7.34 2.36
CA GLY A 280 11.74 -8.12 3.56
C GLY A 280 12.15 -9.57 3.33
N ARG A 281 12.57 -9.92 2.12
CA ARG A 281 12.98 -11.29 1.76
C ARG A 281 14.30 -11.26 1.00
N MET A 282 15.13 -12.27 1.22
CA MET A 282 16.37 -12.45 0.46
C MET A 282 16.06 -12.58 -1.03
N ALA A 283 16.90 -11.95 -1.86
CA ALA A 283 16.81 -12.09 -3.31
C ALA A 283 17.02 -13.56 -3.70
N ALA A 284 16.25 -14.04 -4.67
CA ALA A 284 16.32 -15.39 -5.22
C ALA A 284 16.47 -15.34 -6.74
#